data_AF-A0A146FJ51-F1
#
_entry.id   AF-A0A146FJ51-F1
#
_cell.length_a   1.000
_cell.length_b   1.000
_cell.length_c   1.000
_cell.angle_alpha   90.00
_cell.angle_beta   90.00
_cell.angle_gamma   90.00
#
_symmetry.space_group_name_H-M   'P 1'
#
loop_
_entity.id
_entity.type
_entity.pdbx_description
1 polymer ?
#
loop_
_entity_poly.entity_id
_entity_poly.type
_entity_poly.pdbx_seq_one_letter_code
_entity_poly.pdbx_strand_id
1 'polypeptide(L)'
;MKGSGKCRILVSEEEEEAIIFDEHPNARYAVVCDPIDGSSNLDAGVSVGTIFGIFKLPDEVLGPNNKVTAQDLLRPGTEMVASGFTMYGASAQLVITMRNGGVNGFTMENSLGEFILTHPNMQLPAKRAIYSVNEGNSMYWDDWVNKYLHSLKYPGDGQKPYSARYIGSMVADAYRTLLYGGVFAYPADSKSRKGKLRILYECAPMAMLFENAGGRAVNSQMERLLEVVPEHIHDRSGVFLGSKDEVQKIIDTYNQHHK
;
A
#
# COMPACT_ATOMS: atom_id res chain seq x y z
N MET A 1 -1.80 -20.34 -3.33
CA MET A 1 -1.59 -20.29 -1.86
C MET A 1 -1.89 -21.62 -1.18
N LYS A 2 -3.11 -22.17 -1.28
CA LYS A 2 -3.50 -23.51 -0.77
C LYS A 2 -2.44 -24.60 -1.01
N GLY A 3 -2.09 -24.85 -2.27
CA GLY A 3 -1.09 -25.88 -2.64
C GLY A 3 0.34 -25.67 -2.12
N SER A 4 0.67 -24.52 -1.52
CA SER A 4 1.99 -24.33 -0.86
C SER A 4 2.13 -25.15 0.43
N GLY A 5 1.01 -25.51 1.08
CA GLY A 5 1.02 -26.11 2.42
C GLY A 5 1.58 -25.19 3.52
N LYS A 6 1.77 -23.90 3.24
CA LYS A 6 2.35 -22.91 4.18
C LYS A 6 1.37 -21.82 4.63
N CYS A 7 0.31 -21.59 3.85
CA CYS A 7 -0.75 -20.64 4.16
C CYS A 7 -1.91 -21.35 4.86
N ARG A 8 -2.34 -20.83 6.01
CA ARG A 8 -3.44 -21.38 6.84
C ARG A 8 -4.73 -20.59 6.65
N ILE A 9 -4.63 -19.29 6.42
CA ILE A 9 -5.76 -18.37 6.22
C ILE A 9 -5.40 -17.32 5.17
N LEU A 10 -6.36 -17.02 4.30
CA LEU A 10 -6.28 -16.03 3.24
C LEU A 10 -7.41 -15.00 3.38
N VAL A 11 -7.07 -13.72 3.37
CA VAL A 11 -8.03 -12.61 3.19
C VAL A 11 -7.79 -12.01 1.81
N SER A 12 -8.85 -11.94 1.01
CA SER A 12 -8.81 -11.40 -0.36
C SER A 12 -9.76 -10.22 -0.46
N GLU A 13 -9.45 -9.23 -1.31
CA GLU A 13 -10.38 -8.14 -1.62
C GLU A 13 -11.71 -8.66 -2.19
N GLU A 14 -11.66 -9.72 -2.99
CA GLU A 14 -12.77 -10.32 -3.73
C GLU A 14 -13.65 -11.27 -2.89
N GLU A 15 -13.27 -11.57 -1.66
CA GLU A 15 -13.96 -12.55 -0.80
C GLU A 15 -14.45 -11.87 0.47
N GLU A 16 -15.75 -11.94 0.75
CA GLU A 16 -16.36 -11.30 1.93
C GLU A 16 -15.86 -11.89 3.25
N GLU A 17 -15.51 -13.17 3.25
CA GLU A 17 -15.05 -13.91 4.41
C GLU A 17 -13.63 -14.44 4.18
N ALA A 18 -12.88 -14.64 5.27
CA ALA A 18 -11.56 -15.22 5.17
C ALA A 18 -11.63 -16.71 4.74
N ILE A 19 -10.80 -17.08 3.77
CA ILE A 19 -10.67 -18.48 3.32
C ILE A 19 -9.71 -19.21 4.26
N ILE A 20 -10.18 -20.30 4.86
CA ILE A 20 -9.39 -21.14 5.78
C ILE A 20 -8.99 -22.44 5.08
N PHE A 21 -7.71 -22.80 5.15
CA PHE A 21 -7.17 -24.04 4.59
C PHE A 21 -7.03 -25.11 5.67
N ASP A 22 -8.14 -25.77 5.99
CA ASP A 22 -8.22 -26.73 7.10
C ASP A 22 -7.32 -27.96 6.93
N GLU A 23 -7.05 -28.36 5.69
CA GLU A 23 -6.13 -29.45 5.33
C GLU A 23 -4.65 -29.19 5.70
N HIS A 24 -4.31 -27.96 6.11
CA HIS A 24 -2.96 -27.56 6.50
C HIS A 24 -2.93 -27.00 7.93
N PRO A 25 -3.25 -27.80 8.96
CA PRO A 25 -3.35 -27.32 10.35
C PRO A 25 -2.05 -26.74 10.93
N ASN A 26 -0.91 -27.12 10.38
CA ASN A 26 0.40 -26.66 10.82
C ASN A 26 1.00 -25.56 9.91
N ALA A 27 0.23 -25.05 8.94
CA ALA A 27 0.66 -23.92 8.11
C ALA A 27 0.81 -22.67 8.99
N ARG A 28 1.94 -21.96 8.85
CA ARG A 28 2.35 -20.92 9.80
C ARG A 28 2.06 -19.50 9.34
N TYR A 29 1.56 -19.34 8.13
CA TYR A 29 1.40 -18.02 7.53
C TYR A 29 -0.05 -17.73 7.21
N ALA A 30 -0.39 -16.45 7.32
CA ALA A 30 -1.57 -15.86 6.74
C ALA A 30 -1.16 -14.95 5.60
N VAL A 31 -2.00 -14.88 4.58
CA VAL A 31 -1.79 -13.98 3.45
C VAL A 31 -3.01 -13.07 3.33
N VAL A 32 -2.75 -11.78 3.15
CA VAL A 32 -3.75 -10.77 2.81
C VAL A 32 -3.42 -10.29 1.40
N CYS A 33 -4.38 -10.24 0.48
CA CYS A 33 -4.09 -9.82 -0.89
C CYS A 33 -5.22 -9.06 -1.57
N ASP A 34 -4.83 -8.11 -2.40
CA ASP A 34 -5.64 -7.62 -3.50
C ASP A 34 -5.18 -8.36 -4.76
N PRO A 35 -5.97 -9.30 -5.30
CA PRO A 35 -5.55 -10.08 -6.45
C PRO A 35 -5.34 -9.20 -7.69
N ILE A 36 -6.16 -8.14 -7.89
CA ILE A 36 -6.12 -7.24 -9.04
C ILE A 36 -6.48 -5.80 -8.61
N ASP A 37 -5.48 -5.07 -8.10
CA ASP A 37 -5.56 -3.62 -7.87
C ASP A 37 -5.67 -2.87 -9.20
N GLY A 38 -6.54 -1.86 -9.21
CA GLY A 38 -6.83 -1.06 -10.39
C GLY A 38 -7.71 -1.78 -11.41
N SER A 39 -8.49 -2.79 -10.99
CA SER A 39 -9.39 -3.56 -11.86
C SER A 39 -10.29 -2.70 -12.77
N SER A 40 -10.74 -1.53 -12.30
CA SER A 40 -11.53 -0.56 -13.10
C SER A 40 -10.81 -0.05 -14.36
N ASN A 41 -9.49 -0.20 -14.41
CA ASN A 41 -8.63 0.26 -15.50
C ASN A 41 -8.23 -0.86 -16.47
N LEU A 42 -8.66 -2.10 -16.21
CA LEU A 42 -8.29 -3.27 -17.00
C LEU A 42 -8.76 -3.13 -18.47
N ASP A 43 -10.00 -2.71 -18.67
CA ASP A 43 -10.58 -2.51 -20.02
C ASP A 43 -9.88 -1.41 -20.83
N ALA A 44 -9.28 -0.44 -20.13
CA ALA A 44 -8.54 0.66 -20.75
C ALA A 44 -7.08 0.29 -21.09
N GLY A 45 -6.61 -0.91 -20.73
CA GLY A 45 -5.23 -1.36 -20.96
C GLY A 45 -4.20 -0.58 -20.14
N VAL A 46 -4.61 0.05 -19.05
CA VAL A 46 -3.74 0.77 -18.12
C VAL A 46 -3.09 -0.22 -17.15
N SER A 47 -1.96 0.15 -16.56
CA SER A 47 -1.25 -0.72 -15.61
C SER A 47 -2.10 -1.04 -14.38
N VAL A 48 -2.16 -2.32 -14.04
CA VAL A 48 -2.84 -2.90 -12.87
C VAL A 48 -1.83 -3.70 -12.05
N GLY A 49 -2.22 -4.32 -10.94
CA GLY A 49 -1.29 -5.11 -10.15
C GLY A 49 -1.91 -6.05 -9.13
N THR A 50 -1.08 -6.81 -8.44
CA THR A 50 -1.48 -7.62 -7.28
C THR A 50 -0.73 -7.09 -6.07
N ILE A 51 -1.39 -6.90 -4.94
CA ILE A 51 -0.76 -6.49 -3.68
C ILE A 51 -0.87 -7.65 -2.69
N PHE A 52 0.17 -7.88 -1.89
CA PHE A 52 0.13 -8.90 -0.86
C PHE A 52 0.89 -8.50 0.41
N GLY A 53 0.35 -8.95 1.54
CA GLY A 53 1.00 -8.95 2.84
C GLY A 53 1.04 -10.37 3.42
N ILE A 54 2.08 -10.68 4.18
CA ILE A 54 2.25 -11.98 4.83
C ILE A 54 2.42 -11.77 6.32
N PHE A 55 1.56 -12.41 7.12
CA PHE A 55 1.68 -12.46 8.57
C PHE A 55 2.13 -13.85 9.00
N LYS A 56 2.90 -13.92 10.09
CA LYS A 56 3.14 -15.19 10.79
C LYS A 56 2.07 -15.36 11.85
N LEU A 57 1.38 -16.49 11.82
CA LEU A 57 0.39 -16.84 12.83
C LEU A 57 1.08 -17.20 14.16
N PRO A 58 0.45 -16.89 15.31
CA PRO A 58 0.88 -17.38 16.62
C PRO A 58 0.89 -18.90 16.67
N ASP A 59 1.81 -19.49 17.43
CA ASP A 59 1.88 -20.94 17.56
C ASP A 59 0.62 -21.53 18.23
N GLU A 60 -0.11 -20.74 19.01
CA GLU A 60 -1.34 -21.09 19.72
C GLU A 60 -2.50 -21.48 18.78
N VAL A 61 -2.54 -20.94 17.56
CA VAL A 61 -3.59 -21.25 16.57
C VAL A 61 -3.20 -22.36 15.60
N LEU A 62 -2.01 -22.95 15.78
CA LEU A 62 -1.51 -24.04 14.94
C LEU A 62 -1.92 -25.41 15.50
N GLY A 63 -2.20 -26.37 14.63
CA GLY A 63 -2.51 -27.75 14.99
C GLY A 63 -3.94 -28.16 14.63
N PRO A 64 -4.21 -29.48 14.54
CA PRO A 64 -5.45 -30.01 13.97
C PRO A 64 -6.70 -29.72 14.81
N ASN A 65 -6.52 -29.42 16.10
CA ASN A 65 -7.62 -29.13 17.03
C ASN A 65 -7.83 -27.62 17.24
N ASN A 66 -6.99 -26.78 16.64
CA ASN A 66 -7.05 -25.33 16.80
C ASN A 66 -7.76 -24.69 15.60
N LYS A 67 -8.51 -23.62 15.88
CA LYS A 67 -9.23 -22.85 14.85
C LYS A 67 -8.53 -21.52 14.64
N VAL A 68 -8.35 -21.16 13.37
CA VAL A 68 -7.96 -19.81 12.96
C VAL A 68 -9.23 -19.08 12.51
N THR A 69 -9.25 -17.77 12.69
CA THR A 69 -10.36 -16.91 12.30
C THR A 69 -9.84 -15.63 11.68
N ALA A 70 -10.71 -14.87 11.02
CA ALA A 70 -10.41 -13.53 10.52
C ALA A 70 -9.90 -12.59 11.62
N GLN A 71 -10.35 -12.77 12.86
CA GLN A 71 -9.91 -11.99 14.03
C GLN A 71 -8.42 -12.14 14.30
N ASP A 72 -7.83 -13.30 13.96
CA ASP A 72 -6.39 -13.52 14.08
C ASP A 72 -5.58 -12.65 13.12
N LEU A 73 -6.20 -11.93 12.18
CA LEU A 73 -5.55 -11.02 11.24
C LEU A 73 -5.87 -9.55 11.48
N LEU A 74 -6.66 -9.21 12.50
CA LEU A 74 -6.92 -7.82 12.88
C LEU A 74 -5.75 -7.27 13.68
N ARG A 75 -4.61 -7.11 13.00
CA ARG A 75 -3.32 -6.75 13.57
C ARG A 75 -2.71 -5.59 12.80
N PRO A 76 -1.86 -4.78 13.46
CA PRO A 76 -1.16 -3.71 12.77
C PRO A 76 -0.22 -4.27 11.70
N GLY A 77 0.01 -3.50 10.64
CA GLY A 77 0.96 -3.85 9.57
C GLY A 77 2.39 -4.09 10.05
N THR A 78 2.76 -3.55 11.23
CA THR A 78 4.04 -3.86 11.90
C THR A 78 4.22 -5.35 12.23
N GLU A 79 3.14 -6.15 12.25
CA GLU A 79 3.16 -7.60 12.43
C GLU A 79 3.33 -8.41 11.13
N MET A 80 3.36 -7.78 9.95
CA MET A 80 3.71 -8.50 8.72
C MET A 80 5.17 -8.95 8.77
N VAL A 81 5.49 -10.11 8.21
CA VAL A 81 6.86 -10.61 8.04
C VAL A 81 7.43 -10.25 6.66
N ALA A 82 6.54 -10.09 5.67
CA ALA A 82 6.87 -9.67 4.32
C ALA A 82 5.68 -8.98 3.68
N SER A 83 5.94 -8.10 2.72
CA SER A 83 4.92 -7.53 1.85
C SER A 83 5.50 -7.26 0.47
N GLY A 84 4.62 -7.07 -0.50
CA GLY A 84 5.02 -6.81 -1.85
C GLY A 84 3.85 -6.46 -2.75
N PHE A 85 4.19 -6.18 -4.00
CA PHE A 85 3.22 -6.12 -5.08
C PHE A 85 3.86 -6.60 -6.38
N THR A 86 3.03 -7.01 -7.33
CA THR A 86 3.42 -7.19 -8.72
C THR A 86 2.66 -6.18 -9.56
N MET A 87 3.36 -5.28 -10.26
CA MET A 87 2.75 -4.39 -11.24
C MET A 87 2.75 -5.06 -12.61
N TYR A 88 1.60 -5.11 -13.27
CA TYR A 88 1.42 -5.55 -14.65
C TYR A 88 1.35 -4.31 -15.56
N GLY A 89 2.52 -3.82 -15.97
CA GLY A 89 2.66 -2.68 -16.89
C GLY A 89 3.28 -3.11 -18.22
N ALA A 90 4.17 -2.28 -18.77
CA ALA A 90 4.97 -2.63 -19.95
C ALA A 90 5.80 -3.92 -19.75
N SER A 91 6.10 -4.25 -18.51
CA SER A 91 6.60 -5.55 -18.04
C SER A 91 6.02 -5.84 -16.67
N ALA A 92 6.00 -7.11 -16.26
CA ALA A 92 5.62 -7.47 -14.89
C ALA A 92 6.79 -7.17 -13.93
N GLN A 93 6.52 -6.35 -12.90
CA GLN A 93 7.51 -5.92 -11.92
C GLN A 93 7.07 -6.39 -10.53
N LEU A 94 7.77 -7.39 -9.98
CA LEU A 94 7.57 -7.83 -8.60
C LEU A 94 8.47 -7.00 -7.68
N VAL A 95 7.88 -6.31 -6.71
CA VAL A 95 8.59 -5.59 -5.67
C VAL A 95 8.27 -6.24 -4.33
N ILE A 96 9.29 -6.62 -3.57
CA ILE A 96 9.13 -7.31 -2.29
C ILE A 96 10.05 -6.73 -1.22
N THR A 97 9.58 -6.80 0.02
CA THR A 97 10.36 -6.50 1.20
C THR A 97 10.03 -7.46 2.35
N MET A 98 10.96 -7.56 3.28
CA MET A 98 10.79 -8.29 4.54
C MET A 98 10.72 -7.27 5.69
N ARG A 99 10.12 -7.63 6.82
CA ARG A 99 10.13 -6.76 8.01
C ARG A 99 11.57 -6.36 8.35
N ASN A 100 11.81 -5.06 8.50
CA ASN A 100 13.14 -4.49 8.80
C ASN A 100 14.22 -4.84 7.75
N GLY A 101 13.83 -5.22 6.54
CA GLY A 101 14.72 -5.54 5.43
C GLY A 101 14.82 -4.42 4.39
N GLY A 102 15.57 -4.69 3.32
CA GLY A 102 15.59 -3.83 2.14
C GLY A 102 14.40 -4.09 1.21
N VAL A 103 14.22 -3.20 0.23
CA VAL A 103 13.24 -3.36 -0.86
C VAL A 103 13.97 -3.80 -2.12
N ASN A 104 13.45 -4.82 -2.81
CA ASN A 104 14.04 -5.32 -4.05
C ASN A 104 12.98 -5.46 -5.13
N GLY A 105 13.33 -5.03 -6.35
CA GLY A 105 12.49 -5.12 -7.54
C GLY A 105 13.03 -6.15 -8.53
N PHE A 106 12.13 -6.95 -9.07
CA PHE A 106 12.40 -8.02 -10.02
C PHE A 106 11.54 -7.81 -11.26
N THR A 107 12.11 -8.03 -12.43
CA THR A 107 11.39 -7.96 -13.71
C THR A 107 11.17 -9.36 -14.24
N MET A 108 9.95 -9.66 -14.69
CA MET A 108 9.63 -10.93 -15.35
C MET A 108 10.34 -11.01 -16.71
N GLU A 109 11.17 -12.03 -16.90
CA GLU A 109 11.67 -12.45 -18.21
C GLU A 109 10.73 -13.53 -18.77
N ASN A 110 9.87 -13.11 -19.72
CA ASN A 110 8.78 -13.93 -20.23
C ASN A 110 9.27 -15.20 -20.94
N SER A 111 10.45 -15.19 -21.58
CA SER A 111 10.98 -16.37 -22.26
C SER A 111 11.41 -17.48 -21.31
N LEU A 112 11.82 -17.13 -20.09
CA LEU A 112 12.24 -18.07 -19.05
C LEU A 112 11.12 -18.37 -18.04
N GLY A 113 10.15 -17.45 -17.89
CA GLY A 113 9.14 -17.52 -16.85
C GLY A 113 9.70 -17.21 -15.47
N GLU A 114 10.76 -16.40 -15.39
CA GLU A 114 11.48 -16.09 -14.15
C GLU A 114 11.48 -14.59 -13.83
N PHE A 115 11.36 -14.27 -12.53
CA PHE A 115 11.58 -12.92 -12.03
C PHE A 115 13.07 -12.69 -11.76
N ILE A 116 13.70 -11.85 -12.57
CA ILE A 116 15.13 -11.53 -12.47
C ILE A 116 15.31 -10.29 -11.60
N LEU A 117 16.24 -10.32 -10.65
CA LEU A 117 16.58 -9.15 -9.83
C LEU A 117 17.17 -8.04 -10.71
N THR A 118 16.43 -6.96 -10.89
CA THR A 118 16.82 -5.82 -11.74
C THR A 118 17.02 -4.53 -10.94
N HIS A 119 16.40 -4.43 -9.76
CA HIS A 119 16.48 -3.27 -8.88
C HIS A 119 16.85 -3.70 -7.46
N PRO A 120 18.15 -4.00 -7.20
CA PRO A 120 18.59 -4.36 -5.85
C PRO A 120 18.55 -3.14 -4.93
N ASN A 121 18.14 -3.35 -3.68
CA ASN A 121 18.14 -2.33 -2.62
C ASN A 121 17.54 -0.98 -3.06
N MET A 122 16.28 -1.01 -3.52
CA MET A 122 15.55 0.18 -3.92
C MET A 122 15.45 1.16 -2.75
N GLN A 123 15.80 2.42 -3.00
CA GLN A 123 15.74 3.50 -2.02
C GLN A 123 14.88 4.64 -2.59
N LEU A 124 13.92 5.08 -1.79
CA LEU A 124 13.03 6.17 -2.14
C LEU A 124 13.78 7.50 -2.08
N PRO A 125 13.73 8.35 -3.11
CA PRO A 125 14.28 9.70 -3.02
C PRO A 125 13.65 10.48 -1.85
N ALA A 126 14.48 11.22 -1.10
CA ALA A 126 14.01 11.97 0.07
C ALA A 126 12.94 13.03 -0.25
N LYS A 127 12.97 13.57 -1.47
CA LYS A 127 12.02 14.56 -2.01
C LYS A 127 11.95 14.52 -3.53
N ARG A 128 10.79 14.86 -4.09
CA ARG A 128 10.58 15.13 -5.53
C ARG A 128 9.32 15.98 -5.70
N ALA A 129 9.34 16.92 -6.63
CA ALA A 129 8.19 17.77 -6.96
C ALA A 129 7.17 17.05 -7.85
N ILE A 130 6.64 15.91 -7.39
CA ILE A 130 5.57 15.13 -8.03
C ILE A 130 4.49 14.83 -6.99
N TYR A 131 3.23 15.06 -7.34
CA TYR A 131 2.10 14.63 -6.53
C TYR A 131 1.12 13.80 -7.35
N SER A 132 0.45 12.87 -6.68
CA SER A 132 -0.44 11.90 -7.28
C SER A 132 -1.68 11.71 -6.45
N VAL A 133 -2.80 12.23 -6.94
CA VAL A 133 -4.09 12.25 -6.26
C VAL A 133 -5.21 12.47 -7.27
N ASN A 134 -6.39 11.90 -7.03
CA ASN A 134 -7.57 12.13 -7.87
C ASN A 134 -8.22 13.48 -7.56
N GLU A 135 -7.81 14.52 -8.28
CA GLU A 135 -8.36 15.87 -8.13
C GLU A 135 -9.85 16.03 -8.43
N GLY A 136 -10.49 15.04 -9.09
CA GLY A 136 -11.94 15.02 -9.26
C GLY A 136 -12.72 14.97 -7.94
N ASN A 137 -12.07 14.58 -6.84
CA ASN A 137 -12.67 14.53 -5.50
C ASN A 137 -12.47 15.83 -4.69
N SER A 138 -11.89 16.88 -5.26
CA SER A 138 -11.50 18.08 -4.51
C SER A 138 -12.63 18.78 -3.76
N MET A 139 -13.85 18.69 -4.30
CA MET A 139 -15.04 19.24 -3.64
C MET A 139 -15.44 18.50 -2.34
N TYR A 140 -14.90 17.31 -2.09
CA TYR A 140 -15.24 16.49 -0.93
C TYR A 140 -14.17 16.48 0.15
N TRP A 141 -12.97 16.94 -0.17
CA TRP A 141 -11.82 16.95 0.74
C TRP A 141 -11.95 18.01 1.83
N ASP A 142 -11.32 17.74 2.96
CA ASP A 142 -11.12 18.73 4.00
C ASP A 142 -10.32 19.93 3.47
N ASP A 143 -10.58 21.12 4.03
CA ASP A 143 -9.97 22.38 3.63
C ASP A 143 -8.44 22.34 3.65
N TRP A 144 -7.85 21.63 4.62
CA TRP A 144 -6.40 21.52 4.73
C TRP A 144 -5.77 20.74 3.57
N VAL A 145 -6.45 19.71 3.04
CA VAL A 145 -5.99 18.93 1.88
C VAL A 145 -6.03 19.81 0.63
N ASN A 146 -7.14 20.55 0.46
CA ASN A 146 -7.29 21.52 -0.62
C ASN A 146 -6.20 22.59 -0.57
N LYS A 147 -5.93 23.15 0.61
CA LYS A 147 -4.85 24.12 0.83
C LYS A 147 -3.47 23.55 0.54
N TYR A 148 -3.19 22.32 0.99
CA TYR A 148 -1.94 21.62 0.71
C TYR A 148 -1.73 21.47 -0.80
N LEU A 149 -2.68 20.91 -1.54
CA LEU A 149 -2.53 20.71 -2.98
C LEU A 149 -2.49 22.03 -3.76
N HIS A 150 -3.22 23.05 -3.31
CA HIS A 150 -3.10 24.40 -3.88
C HIS A 150 -1.67 24.93 -3.76
N SER A 151 -1.00 24.72 -2.62
CA SER A 151 0.38 25.15 -2.41
C SER A 151 1.40 24.44 -3.33
N LEU A 152 1.10 23.21 -3.76
CA LEU A 152 1.94 22.49 -4.72
C LEU A 152 1.83 23.05 -6.16
N LYS A 153 0.65 23.56 -6.52
CA LYS A 153 0.35 24.12 -7.85
C LYS A 153 0.78 25.56 -8.01
N TYR A 154 0.64 26.34 -6.94
CA TYR A 154 0.96 27.76 -6.92
C TYR A 154 1.98 28.02 -5.81
N PRO A 155 3.20 27.46 -5.93
CA PRO A 155 4.23 27.75 -4.95
C PRO A 155 4.65 29.22 -5.08
N GLY A 156 5.11 29.82 -3.98
CA GLY A 156 5.52 31.23 -3.94
C GLY A 156 6.70 31.56 -4.87
N ASP A 157 7.04 32.84 -4.93
CA ASP A 157 8.02 33.39 -5.88
C ASP A 157 9.33 32.61 -5.93
N GLY A 158 9.77 32.30 -7.17
CA GLY A 158 11.01 31.58 -7.44
C GLY A 158 10.94 30.06 -7.34
N GLN A 159 9.80 29.48 -6.93
CA GLN A 159 9.60 28.04 -6.88
C GLN A 159 8.83 27.53 -8.11
N LYS A 160 9.15 26.30 -8.56
CA LYS A 160 8.44 25.64 -9.65
C LYS A 160 7.29 24.80 -9.10
N PRO A 161 6.13 24.77 -9.78
CA PRO A 161 5.02 23.92 -9.39
C PRO A 161 5.38 22.44 -9.46
N TYR A 162 4.69 21.63 -8.67
CA TYR A 162 4.83 20.18 -8.73
C TYR A 162 4.18 19.64 -10.00
N SER A 163 4.74 18.56 -10.53
CA SER A 163 4.12 17.81 -11.62
C SER A 163 3.01 16.89 -11.08
N ALA A 164 1.81 17.02 -11.63
CA ALA A 164 0.71 16.09 -11.36
C ALA A 164 0.89 14.79 -12.16
N ARG A 165 0.73 13.64 -11.50
CA ARG A 165 0.62 12.33 -12.16
C ARG A 165 -0.44 11.52 -11.43
N TYR A 166 -1.42 10.96 -12.12
CA TYR A 166 -2.38 10.06 -11.49
C TYR A 166 -2.77 9.00 -12.51
N ILE A 167 -2.28 7.77 -12.31
CA ILE A 167 -2.51 6.65 -13.22
C ILE A 167 -3.88 6.04 -12.94
N GLY A 168 -4.29 6.03 -11.66
CA GLY A 168 -5.60 5.54 -11.24
C GLY A 168 -5.60 4.10 -10.74
N SER A 169 -4.42 3.47 -10.66
CA SER A 169 -4.19 2.18 -10.00
C SER A 169 -3.14 2.37 -8.91
N MET A 170 -3.42 1.95 -7.67
CA MET A 170 -2.54 2.21 -6.54
C MET A 170 -1.14 1.66 -6.79
N VAL A 171 -1.02 0.43 -7.30
CA VAL A 171 0.24 -0.24 -7.60
C VAL A 171 1.08 0.56 -8.59
N ALA A 172 0.48 1.09 -9.65
CA ALA A 172 1.21 1.84 -10.67
C ALA A 172 1.68 3.20 -10.14
N ASP A 173 0.80 3.91 -9.43
CA ASP A 173 1.14 5.19 -8.81
C ASP A 173 2.18 5.03 -7.70
N ALA A 174 2.09 3.97 -6.89
CA ALA A 174 3.04 3.61 -5.86
C ALA A 174 4.40 3.21 -6.45
N TYR A 175 4.45 2.37 -7.49
CA TYR A 175 5.71 1.97 -8.13
C TYR A 175 6.47 3.17 -8.71
N ARG A 176 5.76 4.07 -9.42
CA ARG A 176 6.37 5.33 -9.89
C ARG A 176 6.90 6.16 -8.72
N THR A 177 6.10 6.31 -7.66
CA THR A 177 6.51 7.10 -6.49
C THR A 177 7.72 6.47 -5.82
N LEU A 178 7.80 5.14 -5.74
CA LEU A 178 8.94 4.40 -5.20
C LEU A 178 10.24 4.69 -5.99
N LEU A 179 10.15 4.70 -7.32
CA LEU A 179 11.31 4.94 -8.20
C LEU A 179 11.73 6.41 -8.27
N TYR A 180 10.78 7.34 -8.38
CA TYR A 180 11.06 8.74 -8.72
C TYR A 180 10.94 9.70 -7.54
N GLY A 181 10.37 9.24 -6.43
CA GLY A 181 9.98 10.08 -5.30
C GLY A 181 8.72 10.89 -5.59
N GLY A 182 8.34 11.69 -4.59
CA GLY A 182 7.12 12.49 -4.59
C GLY A 182 6.12 11.91 -3.61
N VAL A 183 4.84 12.19 -3.83
CA VAL A 183 3.77 11.69 -2.97
C VAL A 183 2.63 11.08 -3.78
N PHE A 184 2.13 9.94 -3.29
CA PHE A 184 0.82 9.40 -3.62
C PHE A 184 -0.14 9.66 -2.46
N ALA A 185 -1.34 10.12 -2.77
CA ALA A 185 -2.37 10.42 -1.81
C ALA A 185 -3.73 9.89 -2.27
N TYR A 186 -4.44 9.26 -1.33
CA TYR A 186 -5.85 8.92 -1.42
C TYR A 186 -6.48 9.32 -0.08
N PRO A 187 -6.73 10.62 0.16
CA PRO A 187 -7.24 11.10 1.43
C PRO A 187 -8.65 10.57 1.71
N ALA A 188 -8.99 10.44 2.99
CA ALA A 188 -10.38 10.42 3.42
C ALA A 188 -11.09 11.73 3.02
N ASP A 189 -12.39 11.64 2.82
CA ASP A 189 -13.21 12.76 2.37
C ASP A 189 -14.62 12.66 2.96
N SER A 190 -15.45 13.66 2.68
CA SER A 190 -16.82 13.71 3.20
C SER A 190 -17.73 12.56 2.73
N LYS A 191 -17.42 11.89 1.61
CA LYS A 191 -18.14 10.69 1.15
C LYS A 191 -17.58 9.40 1.75
N SER A 192 -16.27 9.34 1.94
CA SER A 192 -15.52 8.20 2.45
C SER A 192 -14.70 8.64 3.65
N ARG A 193 -15.34 8.74 4.82
CA ARG A 193 -14.74 9.34 6.04
C ARG A 193 -13.54 8.58 6.59
N LYS A 194 -13.45 7.28 6.32
CA LYS A 194 -12.26 6.45 6.58
C LYS A 194 -11.34 6.32 5.37
N GLY A 195 -11.62 6.96 4.23
CA GLY A 195 -10.94 6.70 2.96
C GLY A 195 -11.51 5.49 2.22
N LYS A 196 -10.87 5.14 1.10
CA LYS A 196 -11.37 4.10 0.16
C LYS A 196 -10.53 2.82 0.16
N LEU A 197 -9.21 2.94 0.35
CA LEU A 197 -8.29 1.82 0.25
C LEU A 197 -8.32 0.99 1.53
N ARG A 198 -8.15 -0.33 1.43
CA ARG A 198 -8.26 -1.25 2.55
C ARG A 198 -6.95 -1.43 3.29
N ILE A 199 -7.06 -1.48 4.61
CA ILE A 199 -5.90 -1.49 5.50
C ILE A 199 -5.04 -2.73 5.26
N LEU A 200 -5.63 -3.91 5.30
CA LEU A 200 -4.89 -5.18 5.31
C LEU A 200 -4.14 -5.46 4.01
N TYR A 201 -4.76 -5.25 2.86
CA TYR A 201 -4.22 -5.72 1.58
C TYR A 201 -3.90 -4.61 0.56
N GLU A 202 -4.06 -3.33 0.90
CA GLU A 202 -3.61 -2.20 0.07
C GLU A 202 -2.66 -1.29 0.86
N CYS A 203 -3.15 -0.69 1.95
CA CYS A 203 -2.44 0.33 2.72
C CYS A 203 -1.22 -0.22 3.47
N ALA A 204 -1.41 -1.22 4.34
CA ALA A 204 -0.33 -1.75 5.17
C ALA A 204 0.81 -2.38 4.34
N PRO A 205 0.53 -3.22 3.32
CA PRO A 205 1.58 -3.76 2.45
C PRO A 205 2.45 -2.69 1.79
N MET A 206 1.81 -1.64 1.26
CA MET A 206 2.49 -0.50 0.63
C MET A 206 3.25 0.35 1.65
N ALA A 207 2.70 0.56 2.84
CA ALA A 207 3.38 1.28 3.90
C ALA A 207 4.69 0.60 4.32
N MET A 208 4.71 -0.73 4.46
CA MET A 208 5.93 -1.47 4.80
C MET A 208 7.01 -1.31 3.74
N LEU A 209 6.63 -1.40 2.45
CA LEU A 209 7.53 -1.16 1.33
C LEU A 209 8.12 0.25 1.36
N PHE A 210 7.26 1.27 1.52
CA PHE A 210 7.70 2.66 1.50
C PHE A 210 8.59 3.02 2.68
N GLU A 211 8.25 2.54 3.89
CA GLU A 211 9.07 2.79 5.07
C GLU A 211 10.43 2.07 4.99
N ASN A 212 10.46 0.82 4.54
CA ASN A 212 11.74 0.09 4.34
C ASN A 212 12.60 0.72 3.24
N ALA A 213 11.99 1.40 2.26
CA ALA A 213 12.71 2.18 1.25
C ALA A 213 13.15 3.57 1.73
N GLY A 214 12.95 3.93 3.01
CA GLY A 214 13.33 5.22 3.58
C GLY A 214 12.30 6.34 3.41
N GLY A 215 11.07 5.99 3.02
CA GLY A 215 9.91 6.85 2.91
C GLY A 215 9.07 6.93 4.18
N ARG A 216 7.84 7.42 4.02
CA ARG A 216 6.81 7.46 5.07
C ARG A 216 5.44 7.14 4.50
N ALA A 217 4.57 6.61 5.34
CA ALA A 217 3.16 6.39 5.03
C ALA A 217 2.30 6.73 6.27
N VAL A 218 1.33 7.61 6.10
CA VAL A 218 0.40 8.03 7.16
C VAL A 218 -1.04 8.00 6.67
N ASN A 219 -1.99 7.86 7.59
CA ASN A 219 -3.41 7.98 7.27
C ASN A 219 -3.87 9.45 7.24
N SER A 220 -5.17 9.69 7.06
CA SER A 220 -5.74 11.05 7.06
C SER A 220 -5.73 11.76 8.40
N GLN A 221 -5.47 11.05 9.49
CA GLN A 221 -5.29 11.56 10.85
C GLN A 221 -3.80 11.71 11.20
N MET A 222 -2.91 11.55 10.21
CA MET A 222 -1.45 11.59 10.35
C MET A 222 -0.85 10.50 11.24
N GLU A 223 -1.61 9.45 11.53
CA GLU A 223 -1.12 8.26 12.23
C GLU A 223 -0.28 7.42 11.27
N ARG A 224 0.78 6.79 11.77
CA ARG A 224 1.64 5.91 10.97
C ARG A 224 0.84 4.71 10.48
N LEU A 225 0.77 4.52 9.16
CA LEU A 225 -0.17 3.58 8.55
C LEU A 225 0.10 2.11 8.94
N LEU A 226 1.36 1.75 9.23
CA LEU A 226 1.71 0.42 9.74
C LEU A 226 1.24 0.13 11.15
N GLU A 227 0.94 1.15 11.95
CA GLU A 227 0.50 1.00 13.34
C GLU A 227 -1.02 0.93 13.47
N VAL A 228 -1.75 1.26 12.41
CA VAL A 228 -3.21 1.22 12.38
C VAL A 228 -3.68 -0.24 12.47
N VAL A 229 -4.48 -0.53 13.50
CA VAL A 229 -5.14 -1.82 13.70
C VAL A 229 -6.52 -1.77 13.03
N PRO A 230 -6.82 -2.65 12.04
CA PRO A 230 -8.12 -2.65 11.37
C PRO A 230 -9.22 -3.20 12.28
N GLU A 231 -10.41 -2.61 12.21
CA GLU A 231 -11.58 -3.08 12.98
C GLU A 231 -12.20 -4.36 12.40
N HIS A 232 -12.03 -4.58 11.09
CA HIS A 232 -12.48 -5.77 10.36
C HIS A 232 -11.61 -5.98 9.10
N ILE A 233 -11.72 -7.14 8.45
CA ILE A 233 -10.79 -7.53 7.37
C ILE A 233 -10.86 -6.66 6.10
N HIS A 234 -11.97 -5.93 5.90
CA HIS A 234 -12.15 -4.98 4.79
C HIS A 234 -12.17 -3.50 5.26
N ASP A 235 -11.62 -3.21 6.45
CA ASP A 235 -11.58 -1.84 6.98
C ASP A 235 -10.70 -0.94 6.11
N ARG A 236 -11.05 0.34 6.06
CA ARG A 236 -10.52 1.32 5.11
C ARG A 236 -9.68 2.38 5.79
N SER A 237 -8.73 2.93 5.04
CA SER A 237 -7.94 4.08 5.45
C SER A 237 -7.78 5.09 4.31
N GLY A 238 -7.68 6.37 4.67
CA GLY A 238 -7.05 7.35 3.81
C GLY A 238 -5.55 7.11 3.83
N VAL A 239 -4.84 7.47 2.76
CA VAL A 239 -3.39 7.26 2.69
C VAL A 239 -2.67 8.47 2.12
N PHE A 240 -1.53 8.78 2.71
CA PHE A 240 -0.48 9.61 2.15
C PHE A 240 0.84 8.86 2.28
N LEU A 241 1.46 8.49 1.16
CA LEU A 241 2.73 7.77 1.16
C LEU A 241 3.69 8.32 0.12
N GLY A 242 4.99 8.25 0.41
CA GLY A 242 5.98 8.81 -0.48
C GLY A 242 7.28 9.21 0.19
N SER A 243 8.01 10.08 -0.52
CA SER A 243 9.24 10.71 -0.09
C SER A 243 9.10 11.29 1.32
N LYS A 244 10.05 10.97 2.20
CA LYS A 244 9.98 11.35 3.62
C LYS A 244 9.77 12.85 3.85
N ASP A 245 10.42 13.71 3.07
CA ASP A 245 10.33 15.17 3.22
C ASP A 245 8.98 15.69 2.67
N GLU A 246 8.40 15.01 1.68
CA GLU A 246 7.11 15.38 1.10
C GLU A 246 5.95 14.97 2.01
N VAL A 247 6.01 13.77 2.60
CA VAL A 247 5.03 13.35 3.61
C VAL A 247 5.14 14.18 4.88
N GLN A 248 6.34 14.64 5.27
CA GLN A 248 6.49 15.57 6.40
C GLN A 248 5.75 16.89 6.15
N LYS A 249 5.81 17.46 4.94
CA LYS A 249 5.04 18.68 4.61
C LYS A 249 3.53 18.50 4.78
N ILE A 250 3.02 17.31 4.48
CA ILE A 250 1.61 16.96 4.68
C ILE A 250 1.27 16.97 6.17
N ILE A 251 2.08 16.28 6.98
CA ILE A 251 1.92 16.25 8.45
C ILE A 251 1.97 17.67 9.02
N ASP A 252 2.92 18.49 8.59
CA ASP A 252 3.05 19.88 9.05
C ASP A 252 1.82 20.72 8.66
N THR A 253 1.30 20.54 7.45
CA THR A 253 0.11 21.25 6.98
C THR A 253 -1.14 20.85 7.75
N TYR A 254 -1.31 19.54 8.01
CA TYR A 254 -2.38 19.01 8.87
C TYR A 254 -2.33 19.63 10.27
N ASN A 255 -1.14 19.60 10.90
CA ASN A 255 -0.94 20.13 12.23
C ASN A 255 -1.15 21.65 12.31
N GLN A 256 -0.81 22.40 11.27
CA GLN A 256 -1.06 23.85 11.22
C GLN A 256 -2.55 24.20 11.11
N HIS A 257 -3.35 23.33 10.49
CA HIS A 257 -4.79 23.56 10.35
C HIS A 257 -5.58 23.22 11.62
N HIS A 258 -5.11 22.25 12.40
CA HIS A 258 -5.78 21.75 13.61
C HIS A 258 -5.21 22.32 14.93
N LYS A 259 -4.36 23.35 14.84
CA LYS A 259 -3.94 24.18 15.98
C LYS A 259 -4.90 25.34 16.15
#